data_AF-A0A945TY97-F1
#
_entry.id   AF-A0A945TY97-F1
#
_cell.length_a   1.000
_cell.length_b   1.000
_cell.length_c   1.000
_cell.angle_alpha   90.00
_cell.angle_beta   90.00
_cell.angle_gamma   90.00
#
_symmetry.space_group_name_H-M   'P 1'
#
loop_
_entity.id
_entity.type
_entity.pdbx_description
1 polymer ?
#
loop_
_entity_poly.entity_id
_entity_poly.type
_entity_poly.pdbx_seq_one_letter_code
_entity_poly.pdbx_strand_id
1 'polypeptide(L)'
;MSNDWFESIAVAQERAKKRLPASVYGAIMGGTDAGISRADNVDAFGELGIRPRTAGQPAKRDMSVTVMGQPSSMPVLISPTGVQAVHPDGEVAVARASAARGVPM
;
A
#
# COMPACT_ATOMS: atom_id res chain seq x y z
N MET A 1 -7.40 17.28 -12.00
CA MET A 1 -7.46 17.01 -10.55
C MET A 1 -6.02 17.03 -10.06
N SER A 2 -5.67 17.89 -9.09
CA SER A 2 -4.30 17.91 -8.57
C SER A 2 -4.01 16.55 -7.96
N ASN A 3 -2.91 15.93 -8.39
CA ASN A 3 -2.41 14.74 -7.74
C ASN A 3 -1.86 15.23 -6.40
N ASP A 4 -2.67 15.18 -5.35
CA ASP A 4 -2.37 15.63 -3.99
C ASP A 4 -1.32 14.67 -3.40
N TRP A 5 -0.11 14.76 -3.93
CA TRP A 5 1.01 13.88 -3.63
C TRP A 5 1.22 13.81 -2.11
N PHE A 6 1.59 12.63 -1.65
CA PHE A 6 2.01 12.40 -0.28
C PHE A 6 3.30 11.59 -0.30
N GLU A 7 4.22 11.95 0.59
CA GLU A 7 5.59 11.41 0.60
C GLU A 7 5.67 10.01 1.21
N SER A 8 4.69 9.63 2.04
CA SER A 8 4.64 8.32 2.69
C SER A 8 3.21 7.86 3.00
N ILE A 9 3.05 6.56 3.22
CA ILE A 9 1.77 5.97 3.65
C ILE A 9 1.29 6.59 4.97
N ALA A 10 2.20 6.99 5.88
CA ALA A 10 1.86 7.66 7.13
C ALA A 10 1.12 9.00 6.88
N VAL A 11 1.55 9.78 5.88
CA VAL A 11 0.87 11.03 5.50
C VAL A 11 -0.52 10.75 4.94
N ALA A 12 -0.68 9.70 4.12
CA ALA A 12 -1.99 9.29 3.62
C ALA A 12 -2.93 8.86 4.76
N GLN A 13 -2.42 8.10 5.73
CA GLN A 13 -3.18 7.66 6.90
C GLN A 13 -3.62 8.85 7.78
N GLU A 14 -2.77 9.85 8.00
CA GLU A 14 -3.15 11.06 8.74
C GLU A 14 -4.23 11.88 8.01
N ARG A 15 -4.14 11.98 6.68
CA ARG A 15 -5.19 12.61 5.87
C ARG A 15 -6.50 11.82 5.96
N ALA A 16 -6.45 10.49 5.93
CA ALA A 16 -7.63 9.65 6.09
C ALA A 16 -8.28 9.81 7.46
N LYS A 17 -7.49 9.83 8.54
CA LYS A 17 -7.96 10.08 9.92
C LYS A 17 -8.70 11.41 10.07
N LYS A 18 -8.27 12.45 9.34
CA LYS A 18 -8.91 13.78 9.34
C LYS A 18 -10.18 13.85 8.50
N ARG A 19 -10.32 12.99 7.48
CA ARG A 19 -11.42 13.05 6.50
C ARG A 19 -12.55 12.06 6.80
N LEU A 20 -12.24 10.93 7.41
CA LEU A 20 -13.21 9.86 7.67
C LEU A 20 -13.91 10.04 9.01
N PRO A 21 -15.18 9.62 9.14
CA PRO A 21 -15.83 9.45 10.44
C PRO A 21 -15.01 8.51 11.33
N ALA A 22 -14.96 8.79 12.64
CA ALA A 22 -14.13 8.04 13.58
C ALA A 22 -14.43 6.53 13.60
N SER A 23 -15.70 6.13 13.47
CA SER A 23 -16.12 4.72 13.39
C SER A 23 -15.59 4.03 12.13
N VAL A 24 -15.64 4.71 10.98
CA VAL A 24 -15.13 4.20 9.70
C VAL A 24 -13.62 4.07 9.76
N TYR A 25 -12.91 5.08 10.25
CA TYR A 25 -11.46 5.01 10.43
C TYR A 25 -11.05 3.89 11.38
N GLY A 26 -11.78 3.74 12.50
CA GLY A 26 -11.56 2.66 13.47
C GLY A 26 -11.75 1.27 12.87
N ALA A 27 -12.75 1.08 11.99
CA ALA A 27 -12.97 -0.18 11.29
C ALA A 27 -11.82 -0.54 10.34
N ILE A 28 -11.24 0.45 9.64
CA ILE A 28 -10.09 0.24 8.74
C ILE A 28 -8.82 -0.10 9.52
N MET A 29 -8.57 0.64 10.62
CA MET A 29 -7.36 0.51 11.42
C MET A 29 -7.41 -0.67 12.40
N GLY A 30 -8.60 -1.27 12.58
CA GLY A 30 -8.85 -2.33 13.52
C GLY A 30 -7.91 -3.52 13.35
N GLY A 31 -7.44 -4.04 14.48
CA GLY A 31 -6.81 -5.35 14.58
C GLY A 31 -7.58 -6.20 15.59
N THR A 32 -7.05 -7.39 15.88
CA THR A 32 -7.63 -8.25 16.91
C THR A 32 -7.20 -7.78 18.31
N ASP A 33 -8.16 -7.70 19.23
CA ASP A 33 -7.93 -7.37 20.65
C ASP A 33 -7.08 -6.09 20.83
N ALA A 34 -6.01 -6.14 21.62
CA ALA A 34 -5.09 -5.03 21.83
C ALA A 34 -4.23 -4.65 20.60
N GLY A 35 -4.34 -5.36 19.47
CA GLY A 35 -3.63 -5.04 18.23
C GLY A 35 -2.14 -5.39 18.23
N ILE A 36 -1.69 -6.25 19.15
CA ILE A 36 -0.28 -6.63 19.32
C ILE A 36 0.33 -7.15 18.01
N SER A 37 -0.30 -8.13 17.37
CA SER A 37 0.21 -8.70 16.11
C SER A 37 0.24 -7.69 14.96
N ARG A 38 -0.66 -6.69 14.97
CA ARG A 38 -0.65 -5.63 13.95
C ARG A 38 0.56 -4.72 14.13
N ALA A 39 0.92 -4.38 15.37
CA ALA A 39 2.13 -3.60 15.65
C ALA A 39 3.39 -4.41 15.32
N ASP A 40 3.43 -5.67 15.76
CA ASP A 40 4.55 -6.59 15.52
C ASP A 40 4.85 -6.79 14.03
N ASN A 41 3.82 -6.91 13.17
CA ASN A 41 4.01 -7.00 11.72
C ASN A 41 4.79 -5.81 11.11
N VAL A 42 4.68 -4.62 11.70
CA VAL A 42 5.43 -3.43 11.26
C VAL A 42 6.81 -3.41 11.88
N ASP A 43 6.89 -3.69 13.18
CA ASP A 43 8.15 -3.66 13.94
C ASP A 43 9.15 -4.72 13.44
N ALA A 44 8.66 -5.88 12.99
CA ALA A 44 9.46 -6.96 12.40
C ALA A 44 10.33 -6.51 11.22
N PHE A 45 9.91 -5.50 10.44
CA PHE A 45 10.76 -4.96 9.36
C PHE A 45 12.00 -4.24 9.90
N GLY A 46 11.94 -3.68 11.11
CA GLY A 46 13.07 -3.03 11.78
C GLY A 46 14.13 -4.01 12.28
N GLU A 47 13.77 -5.28 12.43
CA GLU A 47 14.70 -6.36 12.79
C GLU A 47 15.61 -6.76 11.61
N LEU A 48 15.22 -6.42 10.39
CA LEU A 48 15.95 -6.76 9.17
C LEU A 48 17.03 -5.72 8.84
N GLY A 49 18.30 -6.14 8.88
CA GLY A 49 19.41 -5.34 8.38
C GLY A 49 19.50 -5.35 6.85
N ILE A 50 19.51 -4.18 6.22
CA ILE A 50 19.80 -4.06 4.78
C ILE A 50 21.30 -3.88 4.59
N ARG A 51 21.91 -4.67 3.68
CA ARG A 51 23.32 -4.50 3.25
C ARG A 51 23.38 -3.91 1.84
N PRO A 52 23.50 -2.58 1.68
CA PRO A 52 23.53 -1.94 0.37
C PRO A 52 24.74 -2.42 -0.45
N ARG A 53 24.52 -2.70 -1.74
CA ARG A 53 25.59 -2.97 -2.72
C ARG A 53 25.54 -1.93 -3.81
N THR A 54 26.52 -1.03 -3.82
CA THR A 54 26.54 0.17 -4.67
C THR A 54 27.37 0.00 -5.94
N ALA A 55 28.42 -0.82 -5.91
CA ALA A 55 29.26 -1.08 -7.07
C ALA A 55 28.58 -2.01 -8.09
N GLY A 56 28.73 -1.71 -9.39
CA GLY A 56 28.27 -2.56 -10.49
C GLY A 56 26.75 -2.54 -10.76
N GLN A 57 26.02 -1.60 -10.17
CA GLN A 57 24.58 -1.50 -10.38
C GLN A 57 24.24 -0.81 -11.71
N PRO A 58 23.21 -1.27 -12.44
CA PRO A 58 22.76 -0.62 -13.66
C PRO A 58 22.18 0.77 -13.37
N ALA A 59 22.35 1.70 -14.32
CA ALA A 59 21.84 3.07 -14.21
C ALA A 59 20.30 3.12 -14.17
N LYS A 60 19.64 2.19 -14.88
CA LYS A 60 18.18 2.04 -14.90
C LYS A 60 17.79 0.85 -14.04
N ARG A 61 16.87 1.07 -13.10
CA ARG A 61 16.22 0.01 -12.33
C ARG A 61 14.96 -0.45 -13.06
N ASP A 62 14.88 -1.74 -13.33
CA ASP A 62 13.65 -2.39 -13.78
C ASP A 62 13.03 -3.11 -12.59
N MET A 63 11.76 -2.81 -12.31
CA MET A 63 11.01 -3.45 -11.23
C MET A 63 9.99 -4.46 -11.76
N SER A 64 9.88 -4.62 -13.08
CA SER A 64 8.89 -5.51 -13.67
C SER A 64 9.13 -6.97 -13.25
N VAL A 65 8.03 -7.68 -13.02
CA VAL A 65 8.03 -9.08 -12.59
C VAL A 65 6.83 -9.80 -13.21
N THR A 66 6.86 -11.13 -13.20
CA THR A 66 5.71 -11.96 -13.55
C THR A 66 5.19 -12.66 -12.30
N VAL A 67 3.90 -12.53 -12.02
CA VAL A 67 3.21 -13.16 -10.88
C VAL A 67 2.18 -14.14 -11.43
N MET A 68 2.33 -15.44 -11.16
CA MET A 68 1.42 -16.49 -11.65
C MET A 68 1.16 -16.43 -13.17
N GLY A 69 2.19 -16.12 -13.95
CA GLY A 69 2.10 -15.98 -15.41
C GLY A 69 1.57 -14.62 -15.90
N GLN A 70 1.19 -13.71 -15.00
CA GLN A 70 0.71 -12.37 -15.35
C GLN A 70 1.81 -11.31 -15.19
N PRO A 71 1.97 -10.38 -16.14
CA PRO A 71 2.93 -9.30 -16.02
C PRO A 71 2.52 -8.28 -14.94
N SER A 72 3.50 -7.77 -14.20
CA SER A 72 3.36 -6.66 -13.25
C SER A 72 4.52 -5.68 -13.42
N SER A 73 4.24 -4.38 -13.33
CA SER A 73 5.22 -3.30 -13.47
C SER A 73 6.18 -3.19 -12.28
N MET A 74 5.81 -3.77 -11.13
CA MET A 74 6.56 -3.74 -9.88
C MET A 74 6.17 -4.93 -8.98
N PRO A 75 7.01 -5.34 -8.02
CA PRO A 75 6.75 -6.49 -7.14
C PRO A 75 5.80 -6.13 -5.99
N VAL A 76 4.69 -5.45 -6.29
CA VAL A 76 3.60 -5.17 -5.37
C VAL A 76 2.27 -5.42 -6.05
N LEU A 77 1.26 -5.76 -5.26
CA LEU A 77 -0.12 -5.97 -5.69
C LEU A 77 -1.08 -5.31 -4.71
N ILE A 78 -2.29 -5.03 -5.16
CA ILE A 78 -3.36 -4.56 -4.29
C ILE A 78 -3.95 -5.77 -3.55
N SER A 79 -3.88 -5.78 -2.23
CA SER A 79 -4.49 -6.85 -1.43
C SER A 79 -6.02 -6.77 -1.48
N PRO A 80 -6.73 -7.91 -1.54
CA PRO A 80 -8.18 -7.92 -1.47
C PRO A 80 -8.63 -7.38 -0.11
N THR A 81 -9.35 -6.25 -0.12
CA THR A 81 -9.87 -5.59 1.07
C THR A 81 -11.36 -5.30 0.86
N GLY A 82 -12.21 -5.77 1.77
CA GLY A 82 -13.65 -5.55 1.69
C GLY A 82 -14.05 -4.14 2.16
N VAL A 83 -15.27 -3.73 1.78
CA VAL A 83 -15.92 -2.50 2.25
C VAL A 83 -15.09 -1.24 1.95
N GLN A 84 -14.77 -1.00 0.67
CA GLN A 84 -14.03 0.20 0.25
C GLN A 84 -14.91 1.43 0.03
N ALA A 85 -16.19 1.38 0.43
CA ALA A 85 -17.15 2.50 0.42
C ALA A 85 -16.76 3.70 1.31
N VAL A 86 -15.52 3.71 1.81
CA VAL A 86 -14.83 4.84 2.47
C VAL A 86 -14.58 6.00 1.49
N HIS A 87 -14.64 5.72 0.19
CA HIS A 87 -14.66 6.69 -0.90
C HIS A 87 -15.86 6.40 -1.82
N PRO A 88 -16.54 7.41 -2.40
CA PRO A 88 -17.71 7.20 -3.26
C PRO A 88 -17.47 6.25 -4.44
N ASP A 89 -16.25 6.27 -5.01
CA ASP A 89 -15.89 5.39 -6.13
C ASP A 89 -15.51 3.96 -5.71
N GLY A 90 -15.33 3.70 -4.40
CA GLY A 90 -15.02 2.38 -3.84
C GLY A 90 -13.95 1.59 -4.59
N GLU A 91 -14.25 0.32 -4.84
CA GLU A 91 -13.40 -0.66 -5.52
C GLU A 91 -13.05 -0.25 -6.96
N VAL A 92 -13.91 0.55 -7.61
CA VAL A 92 -13.65 1.04 -8.97
C VAL A 92 -12.47 2.01 -9.00
N ALA A 93 -12.32 2.87 -7.98
CA ALA A 93 -11.14 3.74 -7.89
C ALA A 93 -9.85 2.93 -7.72
N VAL A 94 -9.90 1.87 -6.90
CA VAL A 94 -8.74 0.99 -6.67
C VAL A 94 -8.38 0.21 -7.93
N ALA A 95 -9.36 -0.35 -8.64
CA ALA A 95 -9.15 -1.03 -9.92
C ALA A 95 -8.52 -0.11 -10.97
N ARG A 96 -9.01 1.13 -11.09
CA ARG A 96 -8.44 2.14 -11.99
C ARG A 96 -6.99 2.49 -11.61
N ALA A 97 -6.70 2.64 -10.31
CA ALA A 97 -5.35 2.91 -9.84
C ALA A 97 -4.40 1.73 -10.13
N SER A 98 -4.85 0.49 -9.91
CA SER A 98 -4.10 -0.73 -10.20
C SER A 98 -3.75 -0.83 -11.69
N ALA A 99 -4.75 -0.64 -12.56
CA ALA A 99 -4.57 -0.64 -14.01
C ALA A 99 -3.62 0.48 -14.47
N ALA A 100 -3.78 1.70 -13.94
CA ALA A 100 -2.92 2.83 -14.28
C ALA A 100 -1.46 2.63 -13.83
N ARG A 101 -1.22 1.86 -12.77
CA ARG A 101 0.12 1.51 -12.30
C ARG A 101 0.66 0.22 -12.91
N GLY A 102 -0.17 -0.55 -13.60
CA GLY A 102 0.22 -1.84 -14.19
C GLY A 102 0.56 -2.90 -13.15
N VAL A 103 -0.16 -2.90 -12.01
CA VAL A 103 -0.01 -3.91 -10.95
C VAL A 103 -1.28 -4.74 -10.83
N PRO A 104 -1.19 -6.02 -10.41
CA PRO A 104 -2.36 -6.85 -10.14
C PRO A 104 -3.21 -6.32 -8.97
N MET A 105 -4.51 -6.59 -9.07
CA MET A 105 -5.52 -6.44 -8.01
C MET A 105 -6.25 -7.76 -7.81
#